data_AF-A0A521SJT8-F1
#
_entry.id   AF-A0A521SJT8-F1
#
_cell.length_a   1.000
_cell.length_b   1.000
_cell.length_c   1.000
_cell.angle_alpha   90.00
_cell.angle_beta   90.00
_cell.angle_gamma   90.00
#
_symmetry.space_group_name_H-M   'P 1'
#
loop_
_entity.id
_entity.type
_entity.pdbx_description
1 polymer ?
#
loop_
_entity_poly.entity_id
_entity_poly.type
_entity_poly.pdbx_seq_one_letter_code
_entity_poly.pdbx_strand_id
1 'polypeptide(L)'
;GHTIGHALESLTGYEEFLHGEAVAIGMAQAASISARQDCCDEECLRRIQQLLARAGLPTAIPSHIHPSELVERMEVDKKAVGGKIKFVLCAGIGKTQFCWLSPEQIVARLAA
;
A
#
# COMPACT_ATOMS: atom_id res chain seq x y z
N GLY A 1 2.06 -1.75 3.87
CA GLY A 1 1.15 -2.67 4.58
C GLY A 1 -0.03 -1.90 5.12
N HIS A 2 -0.08 -1.71 6.43
CA HIS A 2 -1.24 -1.21 7.17
C HIS A 2 -1.88 0.08 6.67
N THR A 3 -1.13 1.07 6.16
CA THR A 3 -1.75 2.31 5.63
C THR A 3 -2.79 2.01 4.54
N ILE A 4 -2.46 1.11 3.60
CA ILE A 4 -3.38 0.72 2.53
C ILE A 4 -4.32 -0.38 3.01
N GLY A 5 -3.82 -1.32 3.84
CA GLY A 5 -4.64 -2.41 4.39
C GLY A 5 -5.84 -1.90 5.17
N HIS A 6 -5.64 -1.00 6.13
CA HIS A 6 -6.74 -0.42 6.90
C HIS A 6 -7.70 0.42 6.03
N ALA A 7 -7.18 1.08 4.99
CA ALA A 7 -8.01 1.80 4.04
C ALA A 7 -8.93 0.85 3.26
N LEU A 8 -8.41 -0.30 2.82
CA LEU A 8 -9.22 -1.36 2.19
C LEU A 8 -10.27 -1.90 3.16
N GLU A 9 -9.86 -2.31 4.36
CA GLU A 9 -10.77 -2.86 5.38
C GLU A 9 -11.92 -1.89 5.69
N SER A 10 -11.59 -0.61 5.90
CA SER A 10 -12.57 0.44 6.18
C SER A 10 -13.50 0.73 4.98
N LEU A 11 -12.97 0.68 3.76
CA LEU A 11 -13.76 0.93 2.56
C LEU A 11 -14.74 -0.21 2.28
N THR A 12 -14.33 -1.46 2.52
CA THR A 12 -15.16 -2.65 2.29
C THR A 12 -15.96 -3.08 3.52
N GLY A 13 -16.11 -2.19 4.51
CA GLY A 13 -16.91 -2.47 5.71
C GLY A 13 -16.42 -3.65 6.55
N TYR A 14 -15.15 -4.05 6.42
CA TYR A 14 -14.55 -5.22 7.08
C TYR A 14 -15.18 -6.57 6.70
N GLU A 15 -15.88 -6.64 5.56
CA GLU A 15 -16.56 -7.88 5.11
C GLU A 15 -15.82 -8.62 4.00
N GLU A 16 -15.09 -7.92 3.13
CA GLU A 16 -14.44 -8.53 1.96
C GLU A 16 -13.04 -9.12 2.22
N PHE A 17 -12.32 -8.59 3.22
CA PHE A 17 -10.93 -8.97 3.48
C PHE A 17 -10.71 -9.34 4.94
N LEU A 18 -10.00 -10.45 5.16
CA LEU A 18 -9.33 -10.67 6.43
C LEU A 18 -8.18 -9.65 6.57
N HIS A 19 -7.84 -9.32 7.81
CA HIS A 19 -6.77 -8.37 8.10
C HIS A 19 -5.45 -8.71 7.38
N GLY A 20 -5.05 -9.99 7.41
CA GLY A 20 -3.83 -10.45 6.74
C GLY A 20 -3.86 -10.27 5.21
N GLU A 21 -5.03 -10.40 4.58
CA GLU A 21 -5.22 -10.22 3.14
C GLU A 21 -5.11 -8.75 2.76
N ALA A 22 -5.77 -7.86 3.51
CA ALA A 22 -5.68 -6.43 3.32
C ALA A 22 -4.24 -5.91 3.53
N VAL A 23 -3.55 -6.41 4.57
CA VAL A 23 -2.15 -6.09 4.82
C VAL A 23 -1.24 -6.59 3.71
N ALA A 24 -1.49 -7.77 3.15
CA ALA A 24 -0.73 -8.33 2.03
C ALA A 24 -0.85 -7.45 0.77
N ILE A 25 -2.06 -7.05 0.39
CA ILE A 25 -2.29 -6.09 -0.70
C ILE A 25 -1.53 -4.80 -0.40
N GLY A 26 -1.69 -4.25 0.81
CA GLY A 26 -0.99 -3.04 1.21
C GLY A 26 0.53 -3.16 1.26
N MET A 27 1.09 -4.36 1.45
CA MET A 27 2.54 -4.63 1.37
C MET A 27 3.02 -4.63 -0.08
N ALA A 28 2.29 -5.31 -0.97
CA ALA A 28 2.62 -5.34 -2.39
C ALA A 28 2.55 -3.93 -3.01
N GLN A 29 1.53 -3.14 -2.66
CA GLN A 29 1.39 -1.76 -3.13
C GLN A 29 2.47 -0.84 -2.55
N ALA A 30 2.82 -0.99 -1.27
CA ALA A 30 3.93 -0.24 -0.68
C ALA A 30 5.28 -0.57 -1.35
N ALA A 31 5.52 -1.84 -1.69
CA ALA A 31 6.70 -2.25 -2.44
C ALA A 31 6.71 -1.66 -3.86
N SER A 32 5.57 -1.64 -4.54
CA SER A 32 5.42 -1.03 -5.87
C SER A 32 5.72 0.48 -5.83
N ILE A 33 5.14 1.20 -4.87
CA ILE A 33 5.42 2.62 -4.61
C ILE A 33 6.91 2.84 -4.30
N SER A 34 7.57 1.88 -3.65
CA SER A 34 8.99 1.96 -3.30
C SER A 34 9.89 1.79 -4.52
N ALA A 35 9.57 0.83 -5.40
CA ALA A 35 10.30 0.61 -6.66
C ALA A 35 10.21 1.84 -7.57
N ARG A 36 9.01 2.45 -7.67
CA ARG A 36 8.77 3.68 -8.44
C ARG A 36 9.45 4.93 -7.88
N GLN A 37 9.98 4.87 -6.66
CA GLN A 37 10.75 5.94 -6.02
C GLN A 37 12.23 5.59 -5.90
N ASP A 38 12.71 4.59 -6.64
CA ASP A 38 14.08 4.09 -6.61
C ASP A 38 14.56 3.70 -5.20
N CYS A 39 13.63 3.41 -4.29
CA CYS A 39 13.93 3.00 -2.92
C CYS A 39 14.33 1.52 -2.85
N CYS A 40 13.83 0.72 -3.79
CA CYS A 40 14.23 -0.66 -4.00
C CYS A 40 14.18 -0.98 -5.50
N ASP A 41 14.80 -2.09 -5.90
CA ASP A 41 14.76 -2.56 -7.28
C ASP A 41 13.52 -3.42 -7.58
N GLU A 42 13.29 -3.69 -8.88
CA GLU A 42 12.23 -4.57 -9.37
C GLU A 42 12.37 -6.01 -8.84
N GLU A 43 13.59 -6.46 -8.56
CA GLU A 43 13.82 -7.77 -7.96
C GLU A 43 13.23 -7.84 -6.54
N CYS A 44 13.43 -6.80 -5.73
CA CYS A 44 12.85 -6.68 -4.40
C CYS A 44 11.32 -6.71 -4.46
N LEU A 45 10.70 -5.93 -5.36
CA LEU A 45 9.25 -5.95 -5.58
C LEU A 45 8.77 -7.36 -5.94
N ARG A 46 9.38 -7.99 -6.95
CA ARG A 46 9.04 -9.32 -7.42
C ARG A 46 9.17 -10.36 -6.31
N ARG A 47 10.22 -10.31 -5.49
CA ARG A 47 10.43 -11.24 -4.36
C ARG A 47 9.32 -11.11 -3.32
N ILE A 48 8.89 -9.88 -3.00
CA ILE A 48 7.80 -9.63 -2.05
C ILE A 48 6.49 -10.21 -2.59
N GLN A 49 6.13 -9.88 -3.84
CA GLN A 49 4.91 -10.37 -4.47
C GLN A 49 4.89 -11.90 -4.58
N GLN A 50 6.00 -12.52 -4.97
CA GLN A 50 6.11 -13.97 -5.07
C GLN A 50 5.97 -14.66 -3.72
N LEU A 51 6.52 -14.09 -2.64
CA LEU A 51 6.35 -14.64 -1.30
C LEU A 51 4.88 -14.60 -0.85
N LEU A 52 4.22 -13.47 -1.06
CA LEU A 52 2.79 -13.30 -0.73
C LEU A 52 1.92 -14.27 -1.53
N ALA A 53 2.16 -14.40 -2.84
CA ALA A 53 1.44 -15.34 -3.69
C ALA A 53 1.66 -16.80 -3.26
N ARG A 54 2.90 -17.17 -2.89
CA ARG A 54 3.21 -18.51 -2.35
C ARG A 54 2.54 -18.80 -1.00
N ALA A 55 2.23 -17.76 -0.24
CA ALA A 55 1.46 -17.86 1.00
C ALA A 55 -0.06 -17.87 0.76
N GLY A 56 -0.52 -17.81 -0.50
CA GLY A 56 -1.94 -17.77 -0.85
C GLY A 56 -2.61 -16.42 -0.60
N LEU A 57 -1.84 -15.33 -0.47
CA LEU A 57 -2.35 -14.01 -0.14
C LEU A 57 -2.56 -13.14 -1.39
N PRO A 58 -3.60 -12.29 -1.43
CA PRO A 58 -3.80 -11.34 -2.51
C PRO A 58 -2.74 -10.23 -2.50
N THR A 59 -2.39 -9.74 -3.70
CA THR A 59 -1.36 -8.70 -3.89
C THR A 59 -1.85 -7.47 -4.67
N ALA A 60 -3.05 -7.52 -5.25
CA ALA A 60 -3.61 -6.47 -6.07
C ALA A 60 -4.79 -5.79 -5.35
N ILE A 61 -4.94 -4.48 -5.57
CA ILE A 61 -6.16 -3.78 -5.20
C ILE A 61 -7.29 -4.30 -6.11
N PRO A 62 -8.47 -4.64 -5.57
CA PRO A 62 -9.62 -5.07 -6.38
C PRO A 62 -10.01 -4.01 -7.41
N SER A 63 -10.43 -4.44 -8.60
CA SER A 63 -10.75 -3.54 -9.71
C SER A 63 -11.95 -2.61 -9.46
N HIS A 64 -12.83 -2.96 -8.51
CA HIS A 64 -13.98 -2.12 -8.12
C HIS A 64 -13.61 -1.01 -7.14
N ILE A 65 -12.38 -0.99 -6.63
CA ILE A 65 -11.91 0.00 -5.66
C ILE A 65 -11.00 1.00 -6.37
N HIS A 66 -11.41 2.26 -6.44
CA HIS A 66 -10.56 3.29 -7.03
C HIS A 66 -9.49 3.79 -6.05
N PRO A 67 -8.26 4.09 -6.51
CA PRO A 67 -7.21 4.64 -5.67
C PRO A 67 -7.59 5.91 -4.91
N SER A 68 -8.47 6.75 -5.45
CA SER A 68 -8.97 7.95 -4.76
C SER A 68 -9.76 7.61 -3.50
N GLU A 69 -10.61 6.59 -3.55
CA GLU A 69 -11.42 6.15 -2.40
C GLU A 69 -10.53 5.62 -1.27
N LEU A 70 -9.46 4.91 -1.62
CA LEU A 70 -8.47 4.45 -0.64
C LEU A 70 -7.78 5.64 0.04
N VAL A 71 -7.39 6.66 -0.73
CA VAL A 71 -6.69 7.82 -0.19
C VAL A 71 -7.58 8.63 0.75
N GLU A 72 -8.86 8.82 0.41
CA GLU A 72 -9.85 9.45 1.30
C GLU A 72 -9.92 8.72 2.66
N ARG A 73 -9.89 7.38 2.66
CA ARG A 73 -9.86 6.59 3.90
C ARG A 73 -8.55 6.73 4.67
N MET A 74 -7.42 6.82 3.99
CA MET A 74 -6.11 7.01 4.65
C MET A 74 -6.01 8.36 5.37
N GLU A 75 -6.64 9.41 4.85
CA GLU A 75 -6.64 10.75 5.45
C GLU A 75 -7.42 10.79 6.78
N VAL A 76 -8.47 10.00 6.90
CA VAL A 76 -9.27 9.89 8.14
C VAL A 76 -8.48 9.18 9.24
N ASP A 77 -7.76 8.10 8.90
CA ASP A 77 -6.99 7.28 9.86
C ASP A 77 -5.74 8.00 10.38
N LYS A 78 -5.06 8.78 9.52
CA LYS A 78 -3.82 9.47 9.87
C LYS A 78 -3.99 10.96 9.68
N LYS A 79 -4.11 11.71 10.79
CA LYS A 79 -4.03 13.18 10.79
C LYS A 79 -2.83 13.63 9.94
N ALA A 80 -3.12 14.09 8.74
CA ALA A 80 -2.11 14.48 7.77
C ALA A 80 -1.35 15.70 8.33
N VAL A 81 -0.08 15.50 8.69
CA VAL A 81 0.76 16.63 9.13
C VAL A 81 1.12 17.43 7.89
N GLY A 82 0.50 18.60 7.74
CA GLY A 82 0.68 19.46 6.57
C GLY A 82 0.12 18.88 5.26
N GLY A 83 -0.99 18.12 5.32
CA GLY A 83 -1.63 17.56 4.13
C GLY A 83 -0.87 16.39 3.49
N LYS A 84 0.08 15.78 4.22
CA LYS A 84 0.83 14.61 3.77
C LYS A 84 0.62 13.42 4.69
N ILE A 85 0.56 12.24 4.09
CA ILE A 85 0.41 10.97 4.78
C ILE A 85 1.80 10.35 4.95
N LYS A 86 2.11 9.93 6.18
CA LYS A 86 3.34 9.19 6.49
C LYS A 86 3.22 7.74 6.02
N PHE A 87 4.05 7.38 5.06
CA PHE A 87 4.17 6.04 4.50
C PHE A 87 5.44 5.34 4.97
N VAL A 88 5.36 4.02 5.07
CA VAL A 88 6.53 3.13 5.22
C VAL A 88 6.80 2.52 3.86
N LEU A 89 8.01 2.77 3.34
CA LEU A 89 8.51 2.23 2.09
C LEU A 89 9.53 1.12 2.37
N CYS A 90 9.63 0.18 1.42
CA CYS A 90 10.69 -0.81 1.38
C CYS A 90 11.96 -0.17 0.82
N ALA A 91 13.07 -0.31 1.54
CA ALA A 91 14.39 0.18 1.11
C ALA A 91 15.34 -1.00 0.81
N GLY A 92 14.77 -2.08 0.25
CA GLY A 92 15.38 -3.40 0.13
C GLY A 92 14.89 -4.39 1.21
N ILE A 93 15.04 -5.69 0.96
CA ILE A 93 14.60 -6.74 1.89
C ILE A 93 15.30 -6.58 3.24
N GLY A 94 14.50 -6.50 4.31
CA GLY A 94 14.99 -6.26 5.68
C GLY A 94 15.27 -4.80 6.02
N LYS A 95 15.00 -3.85 5.12
CA LYS A 95 15.19 -2.41 5.33
C LYS A 95 13.93 -1.63 4.98
N THR A 96 13.63 -0.61 5.79
CA THR A 96 12.46 0.26 5.59
C THR A 96 12.83 1.70 5.85
N GLN A 97 12.13 2.62 5.18
CA GLN A 97 12.25 4.05 5.43
C GLN A 97 10.88 4.74 5.45
N PHE A 98 10.82 5.93 6.06
CA PHE A 98 9.63 6.75 6.01
C PHE A 98 9.66 7.70 4.81
N CYS A 99 8.51 7.90 4.19
CA CYS A 99 8.30 8.99 3.24
C CYS A 99 6.99 9.72 3.56
N TRP A 100 6.88 10.94 3.10
CA TRP A 100 5.67 11.76 3.21
C TRP A 100 5.13 12.00 1.81
N LEU A 101 3.94 11.47 1.53
CA LEU A 101 3.30 11.61 0.24
C LEU A 101 2.02 12.43 0.37
N SER A 102 1.76 13.32 -0.59
CA SER A 102 0.45 13.96 -0.70
C SER A 102 -0.60 12.97 -1.23
N PRO A 103 -1.90 13.22 -1.02
CA PRO A 103 -2.98 12.43 -1.60
C PRO A 103 -2.82 12.17 -3.11
N GLU A 104 -2.54 13.21 -3.89
CA GLU A 104 -2.40 13.14 -5.35
C GLU A 104 -1.22 12.26 -5.75
N GLN A 105 -0.13 12.38 -5.00
CA GLN A 105 1.07 11.57 -5.13
C GLN A 105 0.81 10.08 -4.86
N ILE A 106 -0.11 9.75 -3.96
CA ILE A 106 -0.49 8.36 -3.67
C ILE A 106 -1.39 7.83 -4.79
N VAL A 107 -2.43 8.58 -5.18
CA VAL A 107 -3.33 8.20 -6.27
C VAL A 107 -2.55 7.90 -7.55
N ALA A 108 -1.66 8.81 -7.97
CA ALA A 108 -0.86 8.65 -9.18
C ALA A 108 0.02 7.39 -9.15
N ARG A 109 0.50 6.99 -7.97
CA ARG A 109 1.36 5.82 -7.81
C ARG A 109 0.60 4.51 -7.62
N LEU A 110 -0.68 4.56 -7.25
CA LEU A 110 -1.55 3.39 -7.14
C LEU A 110 -2.29 3.09 -8.45
N ALA A 111 -2.52 4.10 -9.30
CA ALA A 111 -3.21 3.96 -10.58
C ALA A 111 -2.33 3.48 -11.74
N ALA A 112 -1.00 3.50 -11.57
CA ALA A 112 0.00 3.01 -12.52
C ALA A 112 0.37 1.56 -12.24
#